data_AF-A0A1G1FJI4-F1
#
_entry.id   AF-A0A1G1FJI4-F1
#
_cell.length_a   1.000
_cell.length_b   1.000
_cell.length_c   1.000
_cell.angle_alpha   90.00
_cell.angle_beta   90.00
_cell.angle_gamma   90.00
#
_symmetry.space_group_name_H-M   'P 1'
#
loop_
_entity.id
_entity.type
_entity.pdbx_description
1 polymer ?
#
loop_
_entity_poly.entity_id
_entity_poly.type
_entity_poly.pdbx_seq_one_letter_code
_entity_poly.pdbx_strand_id
1 'polypeptide(L)'
;MTAASVSLGGMIGFIGLLVPHIMRFFIGSDSRTLIPASAIGGGALLCIADLISRSIMPPMELPAGIITALIGSPYFLYLLRRKNVLGI
;
A
#
# COMPACT_ATOMS: atom_id res chain seq x y z
N MET A 1 6.61 15.72 1.09
CA MET A 1 7.12 14.35 1.38
C MET A 1 7.09 13.48 0.13
N THR A 2 5.96 13.37 -0.57
CA THR A 2 5.79 12.48 -1.74
C THR A 2 6.84 12.66 -2.83
N ALA A 3 7.12 13.90 -3.28
CA ALA A 3 8.14 14.15 -4.30
C ALA A 3 9.56 13.69 -3.88
N ALA A 4 9.94 13.95 -2.63
CA ALA A 4 11.21 13.50 -2.09
C ALA A 4 11.27 11.96 -1.97
N SER A 5 10.18 11.33 -1.53
CA SER A 5 10.09 9.86 -1.45
C SER A 5 10.17 9.19 -2.81
N VAL A 6 9.51 9.74 -3.83
CA VAL A 6 9.54 9.20 -5.21
C VAL A 6 10.91 9.39 -5.85
N SER A 7 11.60 10.50 -5.57
CA SER A 7 12.98 10.73 -6.03
C SER A 7 13.96 9.68 -5.48
N LEU A 8 13.77 9.25 -4.22
CA LEU A 8 14.66 8.29 -3.56
C LEU A 8 14.28 6.82 -3.82
N GLY A 9 12.99 6.49 -3.79
CA GLY A 9 12.48 5.11 -3.82
C GLY A 9 11.75 4.73 -5.11
N GLY A 10 11.66 5.63 -6.08
CA GLY A 10 10.90 5.42 -7.32
C GLY A 10 9.38 5.54 -7.14
N MET A 11 8.64 5.23 -8.20
CA MET A 11 7.17 5.30 -8.18
C MET A 11 6.57 4.12 -7.43
N ILE A 12 5.88 4.42 -6.33
CA ILE A 12 5.22 3.41 -5.49
C ILE A 12 3.73 3.74 -5.41
N GLY A 13 2.90 2.84 -5.93
CA GLY A 13 1.44 2.98 -5.95
C GLY A 13 0.75 2.29 -4.77
N PHE A 14 -0.51 2.66 -4.54
CA PHE A 14 -1.49 2.02 -3.65
C PHE A 14 -1.26 2.10 -2.13
N ILE A 15 -0.03 2.22 -1.63
CA ILE A 15 0.26 2.25 -0.18
C ILE A 15 -0.57 3.32 0.55
N GLY A 16 -0.60 4.54 0.00
CA GLY A 16 -1.34 5.66 0.59
C GLY A 16 -2.87 5.50 0.60
N LEU A 17 -3.42 4.56 -0.16
CA LEU A 17 -4.85 4.25 -0.16
C LEU A 17 -5.15 3.01 0.70
N LEU A 18 -4.32 1.98 0.57
CA LEU A 18 -4.53 0.67 1.20
C LEU A 18 -4.29 0.72 2.72
N VAL A 19 -3.16 1.30 3.13
CA VAL A 19 -2.73 1.30 4.54
C VAL A 19 -3.69 2.06 5.45
N PRO A 20 -4.06 3.33 5.20
CA PRO A 20 -4.99 4.03 6.08
C PRO A 20 -6.37 3.36 6.10
N HIS A 21 -6.79 2.70 5.02
CA HIS A 21 -8.06 1.99 5.01
C HIS A 21 -8.04 0.75 5.90
N ILE A 22 -6.96 -0.05 5.83
CA ILE A 22 -6.75 -1.21 6.70
C ILE A 22 -6.62 -0.76 8.16
N MET A 23 -5.79 0.25 8.44
CA MET A 23 -5.58 0.75 9.80
C MET A 23 -6.86 1.30 10.44
N ARG A 24 -7.74 1.89 9.62
CA ARG A 24 -9.05 2.38 10.09
C ARG A 24 -9.96 1.27 10.59
N PHE A 25 -9.82 0.06 10.05
CA PHE A 25 -10.55 -1.11 10.53
C PHE A 25 -10.03 -1.61 11.89
N PHE A 26 -8.71 -1.52 12.12
CA PHE A 26 -8.09 -2.01 13.36
C PHE A 26 -8.17 -1.03 14.54
N ILE A 27 -7.91 0.26 14.30
CA ILE A 27 -7.70 1.27 15.35
C ILE A 27 -8.87 2.27 15.42
N GLY A 28 -9.77 2.25 14.43
CA GLY A 28 -10.89 3.17 14.33
C GLY A 28 -10.59 4.41 13.50
N SER A 29 -11.50 5.39 13.54
CA SER A 29 -11.50 6.54 12.63
C SER A 29 -10.87 7.81 13.18
N ASP A 30 -10.31 7.79 14.38
CA ASP A 30 -9.65 8.97 14.97
C ASP A 30 -8.33 9.25 14.23
N SER A 31 -8.26 10.40 13.56
CA SER A 31 -7.08 10.82 12.79
C SER A 31 -5.82 10.93 13.66
N ARG A 32 -5.94 11.24 14.96
CA ARG A 32 -4.78 11.37 15.85
C ARG A 32 -4.03 10.06 16.03
N THR A 33 -4.74 8.95 16.09
CA THR A 33 -4.15 7.60 16.19
C THR A 33 -3.92 6.98 14.82
N LEU A 34 -4.78 7.29 13.85
CA LEU A 34 -4.71 6.74 12.50
C LEU A 34 -3.49 7.22 11.71
N ILE A 35 -3.09 8.49 11.84
CA ILE A 35 -1.91 9.04 11.16
C ILE A 35 -0.61 8.30 11.56
N PRO A 36 -0.24 8.20 12.86
CA PRO A 36 0.98 7.50 13.25
C PRO A 36 0.90 5.99 12.94
N ALA A 37 -0.27 5.36 13.15
CA ALA A 37 -0.45 3.96 12.80
C ALA A 37 -0.29 3.70 11.30
N SER A 38 -0.80 4.60 10.45
CA SER A 38 -0.66 4.49 8.99
C SER A 38 0.76 4.75 8.52
N ALA A 39 1.51 5.63 9.19
CA ALA A 39 2.93 5.83 8.88
C ALA A 39 3.75 4.56 9.17
N ILE A 40 3.54 3.95 10.34
CA ILE A 40 4.22 2.71 10.74
C ILE A 40 3.78 1.55 9.84
N GLY A 41 2.47 1.38 9.67
CA GLY A 41 1.91 0.32 8.83
C GLY A 41 2.34 0.42 7.38
N GLY A 42 2.48 1.65 6.86
CA GLY A 42 2.92 1.87 5.48
C GLY A 42 4.40 1.58 5.27
N GLY A 43 5.25 1.98 6.22
CA GLY A 43 6.67 1.61 6.22
C GLY A 43 6.86 0.09 6.31
N ALA A 44 6.16 -0.57 7.23
CA ALA A 44 6.24 -2.02 7.41
C ALA A 44 5.80 -2.79 6.15
N LEU A 45 4.68 -2.39 5.53
CA LEU A 45 4.17 -3.02 4.30
C LEU A 45 5.15 -2.81 3.14
N LEU A 46 5.72 -1.61 3.00
CA LEU A 46 6.72 -1.35 1.96
C LEU A 46 7.98 -2.19 2.14
N CYS A 47 8.50 -2.33 3.38
CA CYS A 47 9.65 -3.19 3.65
C CYS A 47 9.38 -4.66 3.31
N ILE A 48 8.18 -5.17 3.63
CA ILE A 48 7.78 -6.54 3.26
C ILE A 48 7.69 -6.68 1.73
N ALA A 49 7.11 -5.69 1.04
CA ALA A 49 7.04 -5.70 -0.41
C ALA A 49 8.44 -5.67 -1.05
N ASP A 50 9.37 -4.87 -0.53
CA ASP A 50 10.76 -4.82 -1.00
C ASP A 50 11.48 -6.17 -0.79
N LEU A 51 11.31 -6.79 0.37
CA LEU A 51 11.88 -8.10 0.67
C LEU A 51 11.37 -9.18 -0.28
N ILE A 52 10.07 -9.19 -0.56
CA ILE A 52 9.45 -10.11 -1.52
C ILE A 52 10.00 -9.86 -2.93
N SER A 53 10.10 -8.59 -3.33
CA SER A 53 10.62 -8.18 -4.63
C SER A 53 12.04 -8.70 -4.89
N ARG A 54 12.90 -8.63 -3.87
CA ARG A 54 14.29 -9.13 -3.92
C ARG A 54 14.38 -10.66 -3.90
N SER A 55 13.39 -11.33 -3.32
CA SER A 55 13.41 -12.80 -3.13
C SER A 55 12.89 -13.58 -4.34
N ILE A 56 11.98 -13.01 -5.14
CA ILE A 56 11.29 -13.74 -6.21
C ILE A 56 12.19 -14.06 -7.41
N MET A 57 13.08 -13.15 -7.81
CA MET A 57 13.82 -13.28 -9.09
C MET A 57 15.29 -12.83 -8.99
N PRO A 58 16.18 -13.57 -8.31
CA PRO A 58 17.61 -13.30 -8.43
C PRO A 58 18.08 -13.55 -9.89
N PRO A 59 18.90 -12.69 -10.55
CA PRO A 59 19.54 -11.43 -10.10
C PRO A 59 18.77 -10.14 -10.47
N MET A 60 17.54 -10.26 -10.97
CA MET A 60 16.72 -9.14 -11.44
C MET A 60 15.82 -8.61 -10.31
N GLU A 61 16.10 -7.41 -9.82
CA GLU A 61 15.25 -6.79 -8.81
C GLU A 61 13.96 -6.26 -9.45
N LEU A 62 12.80 -6.79 -9.03
CA LEU A 62 11.53 -6.18 -9.38
C LEU A 62 11.35 -4.87 -8.59
N PRO A 63 10.74 -3.83 -9.17
CA PRO A 63 10.33 -2.66 -8.41
C PRO A 63 9.27 -3.03 -7.37
N ALA A 64 9.47 -2.64 -6.10
CA ALA A 64 8.52 -2.90 -5.02
C ALA A 64 7.10 -2.35 -5.33
N GLY A 65 7.01 -1.29 -6.13
CA GLY A 65 5.74 -0.74 -6.60
C GLY A 65 4.87 -1.72 -7.41
N ILE A 66 5.47 -2.69 -8.11
CA ILE A 66 4.73 -3.75 -8.82
C ILE A 66 4.07 -4.68 -7.80
N ILE A 67 4.83 -5.11 -6.79
CA ILE A 67 4.33 -5.98 -5.71
C ILE A 67 3.18 -5.30 -4.97
N THR A 68 3.33 -4.02 -4.62
CA THR A 68 2.26 -3.28 -3.93
C THR A 68 1.04 -3.04 -4.82
N ALA A 69 1.21 -2.86 -6.13
CA ALA A 69 0.11 -2.72 -7.08
C ALA A 69 -0.68 -4.03 -7.26
N LEU A 70 0.01 -5.18 -7.29
CA LEU A 70 -0.62 -6.51 -7.36
C LEU A 70 -1.52 -6.78 -6.15
N ILE A 71 -1.18 -6.25 -4.98
CA ILE A 71 -2.00 -6.36 -3.76
C ILE A 71 -3.07 -5.28 -3.71
N GLY A 72 -2.71 -4.04 -4.06
CA GLY A 72 -3.59 -2.88 -3.97
C GLY A 72 -4.74 -2.88 -4.98
N SER A 73 -4.49 -3.32 -6.21
CA SER A 73 -5.48 -3.40 -7.27
C SER A 73 -6.67 -4.32 -6.92
N PRO A 74 -6.48 -5.61 -6.54
CA PRO A 74 -7.60 -6.47 -6.16
C PRO A 74 -8.32 -5.96 -4.91
N TYR A 75 -7.60 -5.37 -3.94
CA TYR A 75 -8.23 -4.77 -2.77
C TYR A 75 -9.13 -3.58 -3.14
N PHE A 76 -8.67 -2.72 -4.04
CA PHE A 76 -9.46 -1.60 -4.54
C PHE A 76 -10.70 -2.06 -5.32
N LEU A 77 -10.54 -3.06 -6.20
CA LEU A 77 -11.68 -3.67 -6.91
C LEU A 77 -12.69 -4.28 -5.94
N TYR A 78 -12.22 -4.98 -4.90
CA TYR A 78 -13.08 -5.53 -3.86
C TYR A 78 -13.86 -4.42 -3.13
N LEU A 79 -13.19 -3.33 -2.76
CA LEU A 79 -13.84 -2.19 -2.11
C LEU A 79 -14.90 -1.54 -3.01
N LEU A 80 -14.60 -1.39 -4.30
CA LEU A 80 -15.50 -0.80 -5.28
C LEU A 80 -16.75 -1.66 -5.47
N ARG A 81 -16.59 -2.99 -5.52
CA ARG A 81 -17.70 -3.94 -5.56
C ARG A 81 -18.55 -3.89 -4.29
N ARG A 82 -17.91 -3.85 -3.11
CA ARG A 82 -18.63 -3.79 -1.83
C ARG A 82 -19.49 -2.54 -1.69
N LYS A 83 -19.06 -1.41 -2.26
CA LYS A 83 -19.83 -0.16 -2.24
C LYS A 83 -20.94 -0.09 -3.28
N ASN A 84 -21.23 -1.16 -4.04
CA ASN A 84 -22.25 -1.20 -5.11
C ASN A 84 -22.18 0.00 -6.08
N VAL A 85 -20.98 0.55 -6.29
CA VAL A 85 -20.78 1.63 -7.28
C VAL A 85 -20.73 1.04 -8.69
N LEU A 86 -20.27 -0.21 -8.79
CA LEU A 86 -20.41 -1.05 -9.98
C LEU A 86 -21.86 -1.56 -9.98
N GLY A 87 -22.78 -0.82 -10.58
CA GLY A 87 -24.19 -1.20 -10.73
C GLY A 87 -24.36 -2.36 -11.73
N ILE A 88 -23.85 -3.53 -11.36
CA ILE A 88 -24.04 -4.82 -12.03
C ILE A 88 -24.67 -5.82 -11.06
#